data_AF-A0A7S3VHR1-F1
#
_entry.id   AF-A0A7S3VHR1-F1
#
_cell.length_a   1.000
_cell.length_b   1.000
_cell.length_c   1.000
_cell.angle_alpha   90.00
_cell.angle_beta   90.00
_cell.angle_gamma   90.00
#
_symmetry.space_group_name_H-M   'P 1'
#
loop_
_entity.id
_entity.type
_entity.pdbx_description
1 polymer ?
#
loop_
_entity_poly.entity_id
_entity_poly.type
_entity_poly.pdbx_seq_one_letter_code
_entity_poly.pdbx_strand_id
1 'polypeptide(L)'
;MHTSMRALHSAPAFHGATWCHRKLLTELHKLPHNSTALSRRKVVTHAYTVEKSSPEKLRRSPTTEDKPHSAEENHGSILYSDGELEDDRSTTWFFAYGYYMSFSSLQKRGVKARFRDAAVIKDPHLKMVFRHKGGQATLERMSSSQSPRFPPLVSSSGPGGTSAPPRVHGVLYQVSKEDLKKVQAAERGHGFVLTSIEVETYDGSVQRSAQALVSGPLSHLLGDEVIPPERYMKTLREGAADNFLDPVYQAWLSGIETVPSTGLPSEYFNCPSRYISVTFFILAMILAANVLHSYL
;
A
#
# COMPACT_ATOMS: atom_id res chain seq x y z
N MET A 1 30.59 50.87 42.83
CA MET A 1 29.46 49.94 42.64
C MET A 1 29.38 49.58 41.16
N HIS A 2 30.06 48.51 40.76
CA HIS A 2 30.11 48.03 39.37
C HIS A 2 29.16 46.84 39.23
N THR A 3 28.09 47.02 38.47
CA THR A 3 27.14 45.94 38.15
C THR A 3 27.49 45.36 36.78
N SER A 4 27.70 44.05 36.80
CA SER A 4 28.21 43.20 35.73
C SER A 4 27.19 43.00 34.59
N MET A 5 27.60 43.26 33.35
CA MET A 5 26.93 42.81 32.14
C MET A 5 27.28 41.34 31.88
N ARG A 6 26.27 40.45 31.89
CA ARG A 6 26.40 39.08 31.35
C ARG A 6 25.78 39.01 29.96
N ALA A 7 26.60 38.53 29.03
CA ALA A 7 26.27 38.25 27.64
C ALA A 7 25.27 37.10 27.50
N LEU A 8 24.26 37.30 26.65
CA LEU A 8 23.37 36.27 26.15
C LEU A 8 24.10 35.43 25.09
N HIS A 9 24.35 34.16 25.38
CA HIS A 9 24.84 33.19 24.41
C HIS A 9 23.72 32.82 23.41
N SER A 10 24.02 32.99 22.13
CA SER A 10 23.24 32.53 20.99
C SER A 10 23.13 31.00 20.96
N ALA A 11 21.92 30.47 20.85
CA ALA A 11 21.68 29.05 20.59
C ALA A 11 22.03 28.68 19.14
N PRO A 12 22.59 27.48 18.88
CA PRO A 12 22.91 27.04 17.52
C PRO A 12 21.65 26.60 16.76
N ALA A 13 21.53 27.08 15.52
CA ALA A 13 20.48 26.69 14.58
C ALA A 13 20.63 25.22 14.15
N PHE A 14 19.64 24.39 14.48
CA PHE A 14 19.51 23.01 14.02
C PHE A 14 19.32 22.97 12.49
N HIS A 15 20.39 22.63 11.75
CA HIS A 15 20.34 22.27 10.33
C HIS A 15 20.37 20.75 10.20
N GLY A 16 19.21 20.10 10.23
CA GLY A 16 19.13 18.64 10.18
C GLY A 16 17.91 18.14 9.43
N ALA A 17 17.88 18.32 8.10
CA ALA A 17 16.93 17.59 7.24
C ALA A 17 17.29 17.54 5.75
N THR A 18 18.21 18.35 5.23
CA THR A 18 18.45 18.45 3.77
C THR A 18 19.64 17.62 3.26
N TRP A 19 20.36 16.91 4.14
CA TRP A 19 21.63 16.28 3.77
C TRP A 19 21.49 14.91 3.06
N CYS A 20 20.32 14.25 3.16
CA CYS A 20 20.18 12.87 2.68
C CYS A 20 19.98 12.75 1.16
N HIS A 21 19.51 13.80 0.46
CA HIS A 21 19.18 13.70 -0.97
C HIS A 21 20.39 13.92 -1.89
N ARG A 22 21.38 14.72 -1.48
CA ARG A 22 22.52 15.06 -2.34
C ARG A 22 23.52 13.90 -2.48
N LYS A 23 23.62 13.02 -1.48
CA LYS A 23 24.59 11.92 -1.48
C LYS A 23 24.13 10.73 -2.33
N LEU A 24 22.82 10.49 -2.42
CA LEU A 24 22.23 9.41 -3.23
C LEU A 24 22.33 9.69 -4.74
N LEU A 25 22.16 10.96 -5.17
CA LEU A 25 22.34 11.36 -6.57
C LEU A 25 23.81 11.39 -7.00
N THR A 26 24.76 11.58 -6.08
CA THR A 26 26.19 11.65 -6.41
C THR A 26 26.82 10.26 -6.64
N GLU A 27 26.30 9.20 -6.01
CA GLU A 27 26.81 7.84 -6.22
C GLU A 27 26.22 7.14 -7.47
N LEU A 28 25.08 7.61 -8.00
CA LEU A 28 24.51 7.11 -9.26
C LEU A 28 25.29 7.58 -10.51
N HIS A 29 26.12 8.61 -10.39
CA HIS A 29 26.93 9.15 -11.50
C HIS A 29 28.33 8.53 -11.66
N LYS A 30 28.68 7.52 -10.83
CA LYS A 30 29.99 6.83 -10.88
C LYS A 30 29.97 5.49 -11.64
N LEU A 31 28.99 5.26 -12.50
CA LEU A 31 29.02 4.13 -13.42
C LEU A 31 29.90 4.49 -14.64
N PRO A 32 30.86 3.63 -15.03
CA PRO A 32 31.72 3.91 -16.18
C PRO A 32 30.89 3.97 -17.46
N HIS A 33 30.99 5.11 -18.16
CA HIS A 33 30.53 5.27 -19.53
C HIS A 33 31.32 4.33 -20.46
N ASN A 34 30.80 3.11 -20.67
CA ASN A 34 31.26 2.28 -21.78
C ASN A 34 30.52 2.67 -23.06
N SER A 35 31.32 3.22 -23.96
CA SER A 35 30.98 3.72 -25.28
C SER A 35 30.62 2.59 -26.25
N THR A 36 29.60 2.86 -27.08
CA THR A 36 29.44 2.44 -28.48
C THR A 36 29.68 0.97 -28.86
N ALA A 37 28.59 0.22 -29.00
CA ALA A 37 28.49 -0.83 -30.02
C ALA A 37 27.13 -0.75 -30.72
N LEU A 38 27.14 -0.14 -31.90
CA LEU A 38 26.04 -0.04 -32.85
C LEU A 38 25.75 -1.46 -33.39
N SER A 39 24.77 -2.17 -32.83
CA SER A 39 24.33 -3.46 -33.37
C SER A 39 22.97 -3.30 -34.04
N ARG A 40 23.01 -3.30 -35.39
CA ARG A 40 21.84 -3.39 -36.27
C ARG A 40 21.05 -4.65 -35.93
N ARG A 41 19.99 -4.54 -35.13
CA ARG A 41 19.00 -5.61 -35.01
C ARG A 41 18.02 -5.51 -36.18
N LYS A 42 18.13 -6.47 -37.10
CA LYS A 42 17.10 -6.81 -38.08
C LYS A 42 15.79 -7.06 -37.33
N VAL A 43 14.74 -6.36 -37.73
CA VAL A 43 13.36 -6.67 -37.37
C VAL A 43 13.01 -7.96 -38.09
N VAL A 44 13.02 -9.08 -37.36
CA VAL A 44 12.44 -10.34 -37.80
C VAL A 44 11.00 -10.35 -37.28
N THR A 45 10.06 -10.04 -38.17
CA THR A 45 8.64 -10.32 -37.99
C THR A 45 8.44 -11.83 -37.96
N HIS A 46 8.30 -12.41 -36.76
CA HIS A 46 7.77 -13.75 -36.62
C HIS A 46 6.24 -13.68 -36.56
N ALA A 47 5.61 -14.13 -37.64
CA ALA A 47 4.20 -14.50 -37.66
C ALA A 47 4.00 -15.69 -36.71
N TYR A 48 3.11 -15.53 -35.72
CA TYR A 48 2.67 -16.64 -34.88
C TYR A 48 1.61 -17.44 -35.64
N THR A 49 2.01 -18.60 -36.14
CA THR A 49 1.10 -19.63 -36.63
C THR A 49 0.54 -20.39 -35.42
N VAL A 50 -0.78 -20.41 -35.28
CA VAL A 50 -1.49 -21.17 -34.24
C VAL A 50 -1.43 -22.64 -34.59
N GLU A 51 -0.58 -23.40 -33.88
CA GLU A 51 -0.51 -24.84 -34.01
C GLU A 51 -1.37 -25.50 -32.92
N LYS A 52 -2.52 -26.04 -33.33
CA LYS A 52 -3.35 -26.95 -32.54
C LYS A 52 -2.59 -28.26 -32.37
N SER A 53 -2.28 -28.65 -31.15
CA SER A 53 -1.94 -30.05 -30.82
C SER A 53 -2.54 -30.45 -29.48
N SER A 54 -3.66 -31.18 -29.57
CA SER A 54 -4.07 -32.17 -28.59
C SER A 54 -3.27 -33.45 -28.86
N PRO A 55 -2.83 -34.18 -27.82
CA PRO A 55 -3.42 -35.51 -27.66
C PRO A 55 -3.60 -35.94 -26.20
N GLU A 56 -4.84 -36.33 -25.90
CA GLU A 56 -5.23 -37.65 -25.41
C GLU A 56 -4.12 -38.61 -24.91
N LYS A 57 -4.16 -38.94 -23.60
CA LYS A 57 -3.75 -40.18 -22.89
C LYS A 57 -3.54 -39.82 -21.41
N LEU A 58 -3.85 -40.62 -20.38
CA LEU A 58 -4.23 -42.02 -20.28
C LEU A 58 -4.86 -42.21 -18.88
N ARG A 59 -6.08 -42.74 -18.89
CA ARG A 59 -6.78 -43.50 -17.85
C ARG A 59 -5.86 -44.22 -16.85
N ARG A 60 -5.99 -43.92 -15.54
CA ARG A 60 -5.79 -44.88 -14.44
C ARG A 60 -6.68 -44.51 -13.24
N SER A 61 -7.78 -45.24 -13.10
CA SER A 61 -8.40 -45.54 -11.79
C SER A 61 -7.52 -46.60 -11.10
N PRO A 62 -7.48 -46.67 -9.75
CA PRO A 62 -8.32 -47.68 -9.12
C PRO A 62 -8.79 -47.40 -7.67
N THR A 63 -9.77 -48.23 -7.27
CA THR A 63 -10.03 -48.81 -5.94
C THR A 63 -10.67 -47.96 -4.84
N THR A 64 -12.00 -48.02 -4.84
CA THR A 64 -12.87 -48.46 -3.75
C THR A 64 -12.17 -49.09 -2.53
N GLU A 65 -12.41 -48.52 -1.35
CA GLU A 65 -12.52 -49.27 -0.09
C GLU A 65 -13.66 -48.66 0.73
N ASP A 66 -14.80 -49.35 0.69
CA ASP A 66 -15.95 -49.14 1.57
C ASP A 66 -15.61 -49.64 2.98
N LYS A 67 -15.84 -48.79 3.98
CA LYS A 67 -15.92 -49.21 5.39
C LYS A 67 -17.23 -48.71 5.99
N PRO A 68 -18.19 -49.61 6.31
CA PRO A 68 -19.39 -49.23 7.03
C PRO A 68 -19.04 -49.07 8.51
N HIS A 69 -18.93 -47.84 8.99
CA HIS A 69 -18.98 -47.57 10.43
C HIS A 69 -20.45 -47.39 10.84
N SER A 70 -20.87 -48.38 11.62
CA SER A 70 -22.08 -48.51 12.41
C SER A 70 -22.57 -47.20 13.03
N ALA A 71 -23.86 -46.96 12.81
CA ALA A 71 -24.69 -46.01 13.52
C ALA A 71 -24.68 -46.31 15.03
N GLU A 72 -24.32 -45.31 15.82
CA GLU A 72 -24.70 -45.23 17.23
C GLU A 72 -25.41 -43.89 17.42
N GLU A 73 -26.74 -43.97 17.42
CA GLU A 73 -27.66 -42.87 17.69
C GLU A 73 -27.46 -42.42 19.14
N ASN A 74 -26.70 -41.35 19.33
CA ASN A 74 -26.67 -40.64 20.60
C ASN A 74 -27.57 -39.40 20.49
N HIS A 75 -28.87 -39.61 20.74
CA HIS A 75 -29.88 -38.56 20.90
C HIS A 75 -29.66 -37.79 22.21
N GLY A 76 -28.56 -37.05 22.28
CA GLY A 76 -28.39 -35.97 23.24
C GLY A 76 -29.21 -34.78 22.77
N SER A 77 -30.38 -34.55 23.39
CA SER A 77 -31.15 -33.33 23.21
C SER A 77 -30.33 -32.16 23.75
N ILE A 78 -29.50 -31.57 22.90
CA ILE A 78 -28.91 -30.26 23.13
C ILE A 78 -30.09 -29.30 23.13
N LEU A 79 -30.49 -28.89 24.33
CA LEU A 79 -31.26 -27.67 24.54
C LEU A 79 -30.49 -26.56 23.84
N TYR A 80 -30.93 -26.23 22.62
CA TYR A 80 -30.59 -24.97 21.99
C TYR A 80 -31.12 -23.92 22.94
N SER A 81 -30.23 -23.42 23.78
CA SER A 81 -30.41 -22.12 24.37
C SER A 81 -30.77 -21.19 23.22
N ASP A 82 -31.82 -20.40 23.38
CA ASP A 82 -32.09 -19.18 22.62
C ASP A 82 -30.93 -18.19 22.88
N GLY A 83 -29.72 -18.63 22.55
CA GLY A 83 -28.59 -17.78 22.30
C GLY A 83 -29.02 -16.98 21.10
N GLU A 84 -29.36 -15.72 21.36
CA GLU A 84 -29.33 -14.64 20.39
C GLU A 84 -28.32 -15.03 19.33
N LEU A 85 -28.80 -15.28 18.10
CA LEU A 85 -27.97 -15.39 16.90
C LEU A 85 -27.19 -14.08 16.84
N GLU A 86 -26.07 -14.02 17.55
CA GLU A 86 -25.15 -12.90 17.53
C GLU A 86 -24.90 -12.65 16.07
N ASP A 87 -25.32 -11.46 15.64
CA ASP A 87 -25.46 -11.09 14.26
C ASP A 87 -24.11 -11.28 13.56
N ASP A 88 -23.96 -12.42 12.89
CA ASP A 88 -22.90 -12.77 11.93
C ASP A 88 -22.82 -11.74 10.77
N ARG A 89 -23.47 -10.58 10.88
CA ARG A 89 -23.78 -9.66 9.77
C ARG A 89 -23.37 -8.22 10.02
N SER A 90 -22.60 -7.93 11.07
CA SER A 90 -21.87 -6.66 11.17
C SER A 90 -20.67 -6.68 10.19
N THR A 91 -21.00 -6.69 8.89
CA THR A 91 -20.06 -6.57 7.78
C THR A 91 -19.72 -5.09 7.57
N THR A 92 -18.55 -4.85 7.00
CA THR A 92 -18.08 -3.53 6.62
C THR A 92 -17.41 -3.61 5.26
N TRP A 93 -17.39 -2.48 4.57
CA TRP A 93 -16.74 -2.33 3.27
C TRP A 93 -15.31 -1.86 3.47
N PHE A 94 -14.36 -2.59 2.89
CA PHE A 94 -12.94 -2.26 2.89
C PHE A 94 -12.46 -2.06 1.46
N PHE A 95 -11.89 -0.89 1.16
CA PHE A 95 -11.34 -0.58 -0.15
C PHE A 95 -9.81 -0.65 -0.11
N ALA A 96 -9.26 -1.56 -0.90
CA ALA A 96 -7.82 -1.72 -1.06
C ALA A 96 -7.35 -1.12 -2.38
N TYR A 97 -6.36 -0.22 -2.33
CA TYR A 97 -5.74 0.40 -3.51
C TYR A 97 -4.23 0.12 -3.60
N GLY A 98 -3.67 -0.64 -2.65
CA GLY A 98 -2.24 -0.94 -2.55
C GLY A 98 -1.99 -2.44 -2.35
N TYR A 99 -1.15 -2.79 -1.36
CA TYR A 99 -0.72 -4.18 -1.07
C TYR A 99 -1.88 -5.18 -0.95
N TYR A 100 -2.99 -4.76 -0.34
CA TYR A 100 -4.17 -5.59 -0.12
C TYR A 100 -5.08 -5.76 -1.35
N MET A 101 -4.74 -5.20 -2.51
CA MET A 101 -5.40 -5.58 -3.77
C MET A 101 -5.12 -7.06 -4.12
N SER A 102 -3.94 -7.57 -3.74
CA SER A 102 -3.66 -9.00 -3.86
C SER A 102 -4.46 -9.76 -2.82
N PHE A 103 -5.37 -10.62 -3.28
CA PHE A 103 -6.21 -11.43 -2.39
C PHE A 103 -5.36 -12.35 -1.49
N SER A 104 -4.24 -12.87 -2.02
CA SER A 104 -3.30 -13.69 -1.25
C SER A 104 -2.69 -12.93 -0.05
N SER A 105 -2.45 -11.63 -0.19
CA SER A 105 -1.95 -10.77 0.88
C SER A 105 -2.98 -10.59 1.99
N LEU A 106 -4.25 -10.46 1.62
CA LEU A 106 -5.38 -10.37 2.55
C LEU A 106 -5.56 -11.69 3.31
N GLN A 107 -5.55 -12.82 2.60
CA GLN A 107 -5.69 -14.17 3.19
C GLN A 107 -4.55 -14.52 4.15
N LYS A 108 -3.31 -14.09 3.87
CA LYS A 108 -2.16 -14.25 4.79
C LYS A 108 -2.38 -13.55 6.14
N ARG A 109 -3.29 -12.58 6.23
CA ARG A 109 -3.70 -11.94 7.49
C ARG A 109 -4.89 -12.63 8.17
N GLY A 110 -5.34 -13.77 7.62
CA GLY A 110 -6.49 -14.51 8.14
C GLY A 110 -7.82 -13.78 7.94
N VAL A 111 -7.90 -12.92 6.93
CA VAL A 111 -9.11 -12.17 6.55
C VAL A 111 -9.89 -12.96 5.50
N LYS A 112 -11.20 -13.11 5.72
CA LYS A 112 -12.12 -13.79 4.81
C LYS A 112 -13.04 -12.77 4.15
N ALA A 113 -12.81 -12.48 2.87
CA ALA A 113 -13.72 -11.65 2.10
C ALA A 113 -14.98 -12.43 1.72
N ARG A 114 -16.16 -11.86 1.96
CA ARG A 114 -17.46 -12.41 1.56
C ARG A 114 -17.86 -11.97 0.16
N PHE A 115 -17.45 -10.76 -0.22
CA PHE A 115 -17.63 -10.18 -1.54
C PHE A 115 -16.33 -9.48 -1.96
N ARG A 116 -16.08 -9.43 -3.26
CA ARG A 116 -14.92 -8.78 -3.87
C ARG A 116 -15.26 -8.31 -5.26
N ASP A 117 -14.99 -7.04 -5.57
CA ASP A 117 -15.15 -6.50 -6.92
C ASP A 117 -14.20 -5.33 -7.20
N ALA A 118 -13.93 -5.07 -8.48
CA ALA A 118 -13.16 -3.92 -8.91
C ALA A 118 -13.95 -2.63 -8.69
N ALA A 119 -13.29 -1.62 -8.11
CA ALA A 119 -13.92 -0.36 -7.78
C ALA A 119 -12.98 0.83 -7.99
N VAL A 120 -13.58 2.02 -8.03
CA VAL A 120 -12.89 3.29 -8.24
C VAL A 120 -13.33 4.31 -7.18
N ILE A 121 -12.39 5.13 -6.72
CA ILE A 121 -12.71 6.26 -5.83
C ILE A 121 -13.52 7.31 -6.60
N LYS A 122 -14.63 7.78 -6.01
CA LYS A 122 -15.50 8.80 -6.63
C LYS A 122 -14.87 10.20 -6.60
N ASP A 123 -14.13 10.52 -5.55
CA ASP A 123 -13.47 11.82 -5.41
C ASP A 123 -12.31 11.98 -6.41
N PRO A 124 -12.40 12.91 -7.39
CA PRO A 124 -11.36 13.09 -8.40
C PRO A 124 -10.08 13.75 -7.85
N HIS A 125 -10.15 14.35 -6.66
CA HIS A 125 -9.03 15.02 -6.01
C HIS A 125 -8.16 14.06 -5.20
N LEU A 126 -8.65 12.86 -4.87
CA LEU A 126 -7.84 11.84 -4.22
C LEU A 126 -6.98 11.14 -5.26
N LYS A 127 -5.67 11.18 -5.04
CA LYS A 127 -4.65 10.55 -5.89
C LYS A 127 -3.84 9.56 -5.08
N MET A 128 -3.41 8.49 -5.73
CA MET A 128 -2.46 7.56 -5.15
C MET A 128 -1.05 8.12 -5.34
N VAL A 129 -0.28 8.16 -4.25
CA VAL A 129 1.12 8.61 -4.21
C VAL A 129 1.96 7.64 -3.40
N PHE A 130 3.26 7.56 -3.66
CA PHE A 130 4.19 6.70 -2.93
C PHE A 130 4.96 7.47 -1.85
N ARG A 131 4.21 8.10 -0.93
CA ARG A 131 4.76 8.90 0.18
C ARG A 131 4.74 8.21 1.54
N HIS A 132 4.23 6.98 1.60
CA HIS A 132 4.28 6.23 2.85
C HIS A 132 5.66 5.57 3.04
N LYS A 133 5.95 5.17 4.29
CA LYS A 133 7.17 4.46 4.69
C LYS A 133 7.58 3.39 3.67
N GLY A 134 8.84 3.46 3.22
CA GLY A 134 9.41 2.49 2.29
C GLY A 134 8.77 2.53 0.90
N GLY A 135 8.33 3.72 0.45
CA GLY A 135 7.70 3.91 -0.85
C GLY A 135 6.36 3.19 -0.99
N GLN A 136 5.61 3.00 0.10
CA GLN A 136 4.28 2.40 -0.01
C GLN A 136 3.26 3.43 -0.49
N ALA A 137 2.23 2.94 -1.20
CA ALA A 137 1.15 3.77 -1.69
C ALA A 137 0.31 4.33 -0.55
N THR A 138 -0.14 5.57 -0.72
CA THR A 138 -1.15 6.22 0.11
C THR A 138 -2.08 7.10 -0.71
N LEU A 139 -3.18 7.55 -0.12
CA LEU A 139 -4.10 8.51 -0.74
C LEU A 139 -3.81 9.92 -0.23
N GLU A 140 -3.60 10.85 -1.15
CA GLU A 140 -3.49 12.27 -0.84
C GLU A 140 -4.49 13.07 -1.67
N ARG A 141 -5.05 14.12 -1.06
CA ARG A 141 -5.89 15.07 -1.77
C ARG A 141 -4.98 16.06 -2.48
N MET A 142 -5.00 16.07 -3.81
CA MET A 142 -4.26 17.05 -4.62
C MET A 142 -5.18 18.22 -5.00
N SER A 143 -4.68 19.44 -4.83
CA SER A 143 -5.28 20.60 -5.48
C SER A 143 -5.10 20.47 -7.00
N SER A 144 -6.02 21.03 -7.78
CA SER A 144 -5.93 21.03 -9.25
C SER A 144 -4.64 21.65 -9.80
N SER A 145 -3.92 22.43 -8.98
CA SER A 145 -2.64 23.04 -9.30
C SER A 145 -1.41 22.16 -9.01
N GLN A 146 -1.54 21.06 -8.27
CA GLN A 146 -0.43 20.18 -7.92
C GLN A 146 -0.40 18.97 -8.84
N SER A 147 0.58 18.93 -9.76
CA SER A 147 0.88 17.72 -10.52
C SER A 147 1.77 16.77 -9.68
N PRO A 148 1.58 15.44 -9.76
CA PRO A 148 2.49 14.50 -9.12
C PRO A 148 3.92 14.67 -9.64
N ARG A 149 4.90 14.45 -8.76
CA ARG A 149 6.32 14.64 -9.11
C ARG A 149 6.92 13.52 -9.94
N PHE A 150 6.32 12.33 -9.92
CA PHE A 150 6.70 11.24 -10.82
C PHE A 150 5.80 11.26 -12.06
N PRO A 151 6.21 11.93 -13.15
CA PRO A 151 5.58 11.69 -14.44
C PRO A 151 5.85 10.23 -14.83
N PRO A 152 4.86 9.49 -15.36
CA PRO A 152 5.14 8.20 -15.97
C PRO A 152 6.20 8.39 -17.07
N LEU A 153 7.32 7.65 -16.98
CA LEU A 153 8.46 7.73 -17.90
C LEU A 153 8.11 7.36 -19.35
N VAL A 154 6.92 6.82 -19.59
CA VAL A 154 6.33 6.68 -20.91
C VAL A 154 5.58 7.95 -21.29
N SER A 155 6.35 8.99 -21.59
CA SER A 155 5.93 10.01 -22.55
C SER A 155 5.91 9.36 -23.92
N SER A 156 4.88 8.57 -24.22
CA SER A 156 4.52 8.34 -25.61
C SER A 156 4.23 9.73 -26.18
N SER A 157 5.12 10.16 -27.07
CA SER A 157 5.12 11.41 -27.82
C SER A 157 3.95 11.47 -28.81
N GLY A 158 2.75 11.14 -28.35
CA GLY A 158 1.50 11.52 -28.96
C GLY A 158 1.21 12.99 -28.64
N PRO A 159 0.78 13.80 -29.61
CA PRO A 159 0.48 15.20 -29.39
C PRO A 159 -0.76 15.33 -28.49
N GLY A 160 -0.57 15.58 -27.20
CA GLY A 160 -1.64 16.13 -26.35
C GLY A 160 -1.87 15.56 -24.94
N GLY A 161 -0.97 14.81 -24.31
CA GLY A 161 -1.29 14.17 -23.03
C GLY A 161 -0.27 14.35 -21.91
N THR A 162 -0.35 15.43 -21.14
CA THR A 162 0.09 15.40 -19.73
C THR A 162 -0.81 14.41 -18.99
N SER A 163 -0.45 13.13 -18.98
CA SER A 163 -1.25 12.06 -18.37
C SER A 163 -1.24 12.23 -16.85
N ALA A 164 -2.15 13.08 -16.36
CA ALA A 164 -2.48 13.14 -14.95
C ALA A 164 -2.77 11.70 -14.47
N PRO A 165 -2.37 11.34 -13.24
CA PRO A 165 -2.59 10.00 -12.74
C PRO A 165 -4.09 9.68 -12.86
N PRO A 166 -4.43 8.51 -13.40
CA PRO A 166 -5.82 8.08 -13.51
C PRO A 166 -6.52 8.17 -12.16
N ARG A 167 -7.86 8.09 -12.16
CA ARG A 167 -8.61 7.93 -10.91
C ARG A 167 -8.03 6.75 -10.12
N VAL A 168 -8.17 6.74 -8.80
CA VAL A 168 -7.62 5.64 -8.01
C VAL A 168 -8.53 4.43 -8.16
N HIS A 169 -8.03 3.39 -8.82
CA HIS A 169 -8.68 2.09 -8.91
C HIS A 169 -8.18 1.17 -7.81
N GLY A 170 -9.05 0.27 -7.36
CA GLY A 170 -8.76 -0.67 -6.30
C GLY A 170 -9.78 -1.79 -6.26
N VAL A 171 -9.79 -2.51 -5.14
CA VAL A 171 -10.67 -3.66 -4.92
C VAL A 171 -11.54 -3.37 -3.70
N LEU A 172 -12.84 -3.48 -3.88
CA LEU A 172 -13.83 -3.35 -2.82
C LEU A 172 -14.13 -4.73 -2.23
N TYR A 173 -13.88 -4.90 -0.94
CA TYR A 173 -14.14 -6.12 -0.19
C TYR A 173 -15.28 -5.90 0.80
N GLN A 174 -16.18 -6.88 0.92
CA GLN A 174 -17.04 -7.00 2.09
C GLN A 174 -16.40 -7.97 3.08
N VAL A 175 -16.07 -7.49 4.28
CA VAL A 175 -15.41 -8.26 5.34
C VAL A 175 -16.17 -8.12 6.65
N SER A 176 -15.93 -8.99 7.63
CA SER A 176 -16.41 -8.76 8.98
C SER A 176 -15.63 -7.63 9.66
N LYS A 177 -16.20 -7.00 10.69
CA LYS A 177 -15.47 -5.97 11.47
C LYS A 177 -14.24 -6.57 12.17
N GLU A 178 -14.29 -7.82 12.58
CA GLU A 178 -13.20 -8.55 13.22
C GLU A 178 -12.03 -8.72 12.24
N ASP A 179 -12.35 -9.05 10.99
CA ASP A 179 -11.35 -9.17 9.94
C ASP A 179 -10.75 -7.80 9.56
N LEU A 180 -11.56 -6.73 9.51
CA LEU A 180 -11.01 -5.39 9.32
C LEU A 180 -10.08 -4.98 10.48
N LYS A 181 -10.38 -5.38 11.72
CA LYS A 181 -9.48 -5.18 12.87
C LYS A 181 -8.15 -5.92 12.69
N LYS A 182 -8.13 -7.10 12.06
CA LYS A 182 -6.88 -7.81 11.73
C LYS A 182 -6.03 -7.03 10.74
N VAL A 183 -6.66 -6.46 9.71
CA VAL A 183 -5.97 -5.57 8.75
C VAL A 183 -5.39 -4.35 9.49
N GLN A 184 -6.19 -3.68 10.31
CA GLN A 184 -5.73 -2.53 11.09
C GLN A 184 -4.61 -2.89 12.08
N ALA A 185 -4.68 -4.06 12.72
CA ALA A 185 -3.65 -4.55 13.62
C ALA A 185 -2.34 -4.85 12.90
N ALA A 186 -2.39 -5.39 11.68
CA ALA A 186 -1.22 -5.65 10.85
C ALA A 186 -0.50 -4.34 10.44
N GLU A 187 -1.25 -3.25 10.28
CA GLU A 187 -0.69 -1.93 9.98
C GLU A 187 -0.37 -1.09 11.23
N ARG A 188 -0.61 -1.64 12.42
CA ARG A 188 -0.36 -0.93 13.68
C ARG A 188 1.13 -0.64 13.83
N GLY A 189 1.47 0.63 14.01
CA GLY A 189 2.86 1.07 14.12
C GLY A 189 3.57 1.30 12.78
N HIS A 190 2.87 1.13 11.65
CA HIS A 190 3.31 1.59 10.33
C HIS A 190 2.82 3.01 10.01
N GLY A 191 1.81 3.49 10.74
CA GLY A 191 1.31 4.86 10.63
C GLY A 191 0.16 5.03 9.66
N PHE A 192 -0.51 3.95 9.27
CA PHE A 192 -1.80 4.02 8.58
C PHE A 192 -2.95 4.23 9.56
N VAL A 193 -3.99 4.91 9.09
CA VAL A 193 -5.28 5.13 9.75
C VAL A 193 -6.40 4.72 8.81
N LEU A 194 -7.49 4.16 9.35
CA LEU A 194 -8.68 3.87 8.55
C LEU A 194 -9.44 5.18 8.30
N THR A 195 -9.72 5.46 7.03
CA THR A 195 -10.44 6.64 6.58
C THR A 195 -11.62 6.21 5.72
N SER A 196 -12.77 6.83 5.93
CA SER A 196 -13.96 6.58 5.13
C SER A 196 -13.84 7.27 3.77
N ILE A 197 -14.02 6.53 2.69
CA ILE A 197 -13.96 7.04 1.31
C ILE A 197 -15.15 6.56 0.51
N GLU A 198 -15.64 7.39 -0.41
CA GLU A 198 -16.69 6.99 -1.35
C GLU A 198 -16.12 6.29 -2.56
N VAL A 199 -16.64 5.10 -2.84
CA VAL A 199 -16.19 4.25 -3.94
C VAL A 199 -17.39 3.71 -4.71
N GLU A 200 -17.14 3.34 -5.95
CA GLU A 200 -18.11 2.78 -6.89
C GLU A 200 -17.50 1.59 -7.63
N THR A 201 -18.23 0.48 -7.73
CA THR A 201 -17.83 -0.68 -8.56
C THR A 201 -17.89 -0.35 -10.05
N TYR A 202 -17.14 -1.06 -10.88
CA TYR A 202 -17.04 -0.75 -12.31
C TYR A 202 -18.36 -0.91 -13.07
N ASP A 203 -19.23 -1.82 -12.60
CA ASP A 203 -20.56 -2.02 -13.12
C ASP A 203 -21.57 -0.96 -12.62
N GLY A 204 -21.16 -0.07 -11.72
CA GLY A 204 -22.00 0.94 -11.08
C GLY A 204 -23.03 0.39 -10.08
N SER A 205 -23.03 -0.92 -9.81
CA SER A 205 -24.05 -1.57 -8.98
C SER A 205 -23.90 -1.24 -7.49
N VAL A 206 -22.67 -1.01 -7.03
CA VAL A 206 -22.36 -0.75 -5.63
C VAL A 206 -21.69 0.61 -5.49
N GLN A 207 -22.41 1.57 -4.93
CA GLN A 207 -21.87 2.84 -4.41
C GLN A 207 -21.94 2.84 -2.88
N ARG A 208 -20.78 2.90 -2.22
CA ARG A 208 -20.68 2.76 -0.77
C ARG A 208 -19.58 3.63 -0.19
N SER A 209 -19.77 3.99 1.07
CA SER A 209 -18.70 4.49 1.93
C SER A 209 -17.91 3.29 2.47
N ALA A 210 -16.65 3.18 2.09
CA ALA A 210 -15.75 2.10 2.46
C ALA A 210 -14.59 2.61 3.31
N GLN A 211 -14.06 1.76 4.19
CA GLN A 211 -12.86 2.04 4.96
C GLN A 211 -11.63 1.77 4.07
N ALA A 212 -10.71 2.72 4.00
CA ALA A 212 -9.41 2.56 3.35
C ALA A 212 -8.29 2.92 4.32
N LEU A 213 -7.16 2.23 4.22
CA LEU A 213 -5.96 2.57 4.98
C LEU A 213 -5.28 3.76 4.31
N VAL A 214 -5.18 4.90 4.98
CA VAL A 214 -4.50 6.10 4.49
C VAL A 214 -3.39 6.45 5.48
N SER A 215 -2.31 7.08 5.01
CA SER A 215 -1.23 7.45 5.92
C SER A 215 -1.75 8.51 6.90
N GLY A 216 -1.42 8.35 8.18
CA GLY A 216 -1.84 9.29 9.21
C GLY A 216 -1.19 10.67 9.03
N PRO A 217 -1.71 11.74 9.66
CA PRO A 217 -1.28 13.12 9.39
C PRO A 217 0.23 13.37 9.55
N LEU A 218 0.89 12.66 10.47
CA LEU A 218 2.34 12.78 10.70
C LEU A 218 3.19 12.20 9.57
N SER A 219 2.60 11.41 8.66
CA SER A 219 3.30 10.87 7.50
C SER A 219 3.63 11.92 6.45
N HIS A 220 2.87 13.01 6.37
CA HIS A 220 3.19 14.11 5.44
C HIS A 220 4.50 14.82 5.82
N LEU A 221 5.00 14.61 7.05
CA LEU A 221 6.32 15.08 7.48
C LEU A 221 7.47 14.23 6.92
N LEU A 222 7.19 13.08 6.31
CA LEU A 222 8.19 12.15 5.77
C LEU A 222 8.89 12.69 4.50
N GLY A 223 8.47 13.86 4.02
CA GLY A 223 9.12 14.55 2.92
C GLY A 223 8.58 14.15 1.56
N ASP A 224 9.48 14.09 0.58
CA ASP A 224 9.14 13.87 -0.81
C ASP A 224 8.73 12.42 -1.10
N GLU A 225 8.11 12.21 -2.26
CA GLU A 225 7.69 10.90 -2.72
C GLU A 225 8.89 9.96 -2.92
N VAL A 226 8.74 8.71 -2.47
CA VAL A 226 9.80 7.71 -2.41
C VAL A 226 9.52 6.65 -3.46
N ILE A 227 10.52 6.37 -4.31
CA ILE A 227 10.41 5.35 -5.37
C ILE A 227 10.12 3.99 -4.73
N PRO A 228 9.02 3.30 -5.09
CA PRO A 228 8.59 2.06 -4.43
C PRO A 228 9.52 0.87 -4.70
N PRO A 229 9.65 -0.11 -3.77
CA PRO A 229 10.43 -1.33 -4.02
C PRO A 229 9.78 -2.24 -5.06
N GLU A 230 10.59 -2.91 -5.87
CA GLU A 230 10.15 -3.87 -6.89
C GLU A 230 9.20 -4.94 -6.35
N ARG A 231 9.50 -5.53 -5.18
CA ARG A 231 8.67 -6.57 -4.56
C ARG A 231 7.28 -6.05 -4.22
N TYR A 232 7.19 -4.81 -3.74
CA TYR A 232 5.91 -4.18 -3.42
C TYR A 232 5.10 -3.93 -4.69
N MET A 233 5.72 -3.32 -5.71
CA MET A 233 5.04 -3.06 -6.98
C MET A 233 4.65 -4.33 -7.73
N LYS A 234 5.44 -5.40 -7.63
CA LYS A 234 5.08 -6.71 -8.17
C LYS A 234 3.75 -7.19 -7.57
N THR A 235 3.63 -7.24 -6.25
CA THR A 235 2.38 -7.65 -5.58
C THR A 235 1.20 -6.74 -5.93
N LEU A 236 1.46 -5.44 -6.05
CA LEU A 236 0.45 -4.45 -6.41
C LEU A 236 -0.07 -4.67 -7.85
N ARG A 237 0.84 -4.89 -8.82
CA ARG A 237 0.51 -5.18 -10.22
C ARG A 237 -0.19 -6.52 -10.40
N GLU A 238 0.29 -7.57 -9.72
CA GLU A 238 -0.38 -8.89 -9.68
C GLU A 238 -1.80 -8.75 -9.13
N GLY A 239 -1.97 -8.05 -8.00
CA GLY A 239 -3.30 -7.77 -7.46
C GLY A 239 -4.19 -6.97 -8.40
N ALA A 240 -3.66 -6.00 -9.12
CA ALA A 240 -4.43 -5.25 -10.11
C ALA A 240 -4.90 -6.14 -11.28
N ALA A 241 -4.04 -7.02 -11.77
CA ALA A 241 -4.35 -7.96 -12.84
C ALA A 241 -5.37 -9.03 -12.39
N ASP A 242 -5.16 -9.62 -11.21
CA ASP A 242 -6.01 -10.69 -10.65
C ASP A 242 -7.46 -10.24 -10.38
N ASN A 243 -7.67 -8.95 -10.21
CA ASN A 243 -9.01 -8.36 -9.99
C ASN A 243 -9.51 -7.59 -11.22
N PHE A 244 -8.89 -7.78 -12.39
CA PHE A 244 -9.33 -7.18 -13.66
C PHE A 244 -9.54 -5.66 -13.58
N LEU A 245 -8.64 -4.95 -12.91
CA LEU A 245 -8.72 -3.49 -12.85
C LEU A 245 -8.57 -2.88 -14.26
N ASP A 246 -8.95 -1.62 -14.41
CA ASP A 246 -8.93 -0.93 -15.71
C ASP A 246 -7.55 -1.07 -16.43
N PRO A 247 -7.51 -1.46 -17.72
CA PRO A 247 -6.25 -1.67 -18.44
C PRO A 247 -5.35 -0.43 -18.52
N VAL A 248 -5.94 0.78 -18.59
CA VAL A 248 -5.18 2.04 -18.58
C VAL A 248 -4.54 2.25 -17.20
N TYR A 249 -5.26 1.93 -16.12
CA TYR A 249 -4.70 1.93 -14.77
C TYR A 249 -3.56 0.91 -14.61
N GLN A 250 -3.73 -0.31 -15.13
CA GLN A 250 -2.68 -1.33 -15.09
C GLN A 250 -1.43 -0.92 -15.89
N ALA A 251 -1.61 -0.29 -17.05
CA ALA A 251 -0.52 0.26 -17.85
C ALA A 251 0.22 1.38 -17.09
N TRP A 252 -0.53 2.27 -16.43
CA TRP A 252 0.04 3.30 -15.57
C TRP A 252 0.86 2.69 -14.42
N LEU A 253 0.34 1.68 -13.70
CA LEU A 253 1.08 0.96 -12.65
C LEU A 253 2.38 0.30 -13.13
N SER A 254 2.36 -0.17 -14.38
CA SER A 254 3.52 -0.80 -15.03
C SER A 254 4.60 0.22 -15.39
N GLY A 255 4.23 1.48 -15.64
CA GLY A 255 5.14 2.58 -15.94
C GLY A 255 5.80 3.24 -14.72
N ILE A 256 5.42 2.85 -13.50
CA ILE A 256 6.01 3.38 -12.25
C ILE A 256 7.41 2.80 -12.05
N GLU A 257 8.39 3.70 -11.85
CA GLU A 257 9.78 3.37 -11.54
C GLU A 257 9.88 2.62 -10.19
N THR A 258 10.81 1.68 -10.10
CA THR A 258 11.02 0.87 -8.90
C THR A 258 12.49 0.76 -8.54
N VAL A 259 12.77 0.60 -7.25
CA VAL A 259 14.11 0.25 -6.75
C VAL A 259 14.23 -1.24 -6.44
N PRO A 260 15.41 -1.86 -6.64
CA PRO A 260 15.65 -3.23 -6.23
C PRO A 260 15.31 -3.44 -4.76
N SER A 261 14.67 -4.56 -4.44
CA SER A 261 14.25 -4.84 -3.05
C SER A 261 15.39 -5.32 -2.15
N THR A 262 16.53 -5.71 -2.73
CA THR A 262 17.72 -6.18 -2.02
C THR A 262 18.73 -5.05 -1.85
N GLY A 263 19.33 -4.92 -0.66
CA GLY A 263 20.39 -3.94 -0.40
C GLY A 263 19.89 -2.51 -0.16
N LEU A 264 18.58 -2.31 0.07
CA LEU A 264 18.07 -1.01 0.50
C LEU A 264 18.58 -0.68 1.91
N PRO A 265 19.10 0.54 2.14
CA PRO A 265 19.58 0.95 3.45
C PRO A 265 18.42 0.98 4.45
N SER A 266 18.71 0.72 5.73
CA SER A 266 17.68 0.71 6.80
C SER A 266 16.91 2.04 6.90
N GLU A 267 17.58 3.12 6.53
CA GLU A 267 17.11 4.50 6.45
C GLU A 267 15.93 4.64 5.50
N TYR A 268 15.90 3.85 4.42
CA TYR A 268 14.78 3.80 3.47
C TYR A 268 13.47 3.37 4.16
N PHE A 269 13.58 2.57 5.23
CA PHE A 269 12.44 2.09 6.02
C PHE A 269 12.24 2.87 7.32
N ASN A 270 13.10 3.84 7.63
CA ASN A 270 12.98 4.60 8.87
C ASN A 270 11.95 5.72 8.70
N CYS A 271 10.94 5.71 9.57
CA CYS A 271 9.94 6.78 9.64
C CYS A 271 10.35 7.75 10.76
N PRO A 272 10.69 9.02 10.43
CA PRO A 272 10.85 10.09 11.41
C PRO A 272 9.75 10.14 12.48
N SER A 273 8.51 9.78 12.15
CA SER A 273 7.37 9.83 13.08
C SER A 273 7.58 9.05 14.38
N ARG A 274 8.31 7.91 14.35
CA ARG A 274 8.63 7.17 15.57
C ARG A 274 9.52 7.99 16.48
N TYR A 275 10.57 8.59 15.94
CA TYR A 275 11.49 9.45 16.69
C TYR A 275 10.77 10.69 17.21
N ILE A 276 9.96 11.35 16.37
CA ILE A 276 9.20 12.54 16.77
C ILE A 276 8.27 12.21 17.94
N SER A 277 7.54 11.09 17.88
CA SER A 277 6.64 10.70 18.96
C SER A 277 7.39 10.43 20.27
N VAL A 278 8.49 9.67 20.21
CA VAL A 278 9.34 9.39 21.38
C VAL A 278 9.94 10.69 21.94
N THR A 279 10.48 11.56 21.10
CA THR A 279 11.02 12.86 21.51
C THR A 279 9.96 13.72 22.17
N PHE A 280 8.74 13.77 21.62
CA PHE A 280 7.63 14.51 22.20
C PHE A 280 7.24 13.96 23.58
N PHE A 281 7.16 12.63 23.74
CA PHE A 281 6.88 12.01 25.04
C PHE A 281 7.97 12.31 26.07
N ILE A 282 9.25 12.24 25.68
CA ILE A 282 10.37 12.59 26.56
C ILE A 282 10.27 14.05 27.00
N LEU A 283 10.01 14.97 26.07
CA LEU A 283 9.85 16.39 26.38
C LEU A 283 8.65 16.66 27.29
N ALA A 284 7.51 16.02 27.04
CA ALA A 284 6.33 16.13 27.88
C ALA A 284 6.58 15.63 29.31
N MET A 285 7.31 14.52 29.46
CA MET A 285 7.71 13.98 30.77
C MET A 285 8.66 14.92 31.53
N ILE A 286 9.63 15.52 30.83
CA ILE A 286 10.56 16.50 31.43
C ILE A 286 9.78 17.74 31.90
N LEU A 287 8.85 18.25 31.09
CA LEU A 287 8.02 19.39 31.48
C LEU A 287 7.13 19.07 32.68
N ALA A 288 6.49 17.90 32.69
CA ALA A 288 5.66 17.46 33.82
C ALA A 288 6.48 17.33 35.11
N ALA A 289 7.70 16.78 35.03
CA ALA A 289 8.60 16.66 36.18
C ALA A 289 9.03 18.03 36.74
N ASN A 290 9.33 19.00 35.87
CA ASN A 290 9.70 20.36 36.29
C ASN A 290 8.53 21.11 36.95
N VAL A 291 7.31 20.93 36.41
CA VAL A 291 6.10 21.47 37.02
C VAL A 291 5.89 20.86 38.41
N LEU A 292 5.98 19.54 38.54
CA LEU A 292 5.83 18.85 39.82
C LEU A 292 6.89 19.29 40.84
N HIS A 293 8.14 19.47 40.41
CA HIS A 293 9.22 19.95 41.27
C HIS A 293 8.99 21.39 41.78
N SER A 294 8.28 22.22 41.01
CA SER A 294 7.97 23.60 41.42
C SER A 294 6.85 23.69 42.46
N TYR A 295 6.08 22.62 42.66
CA TYR A 295 4.99 22.55 43.63
C TYR A 295 5.38 21.89 44.96
N LEU A 296 6.58 21.30 45.05
CA LEU A 296 7.14 20.68 46.26
C LEU A 296 8.10 21.65 46.96
#